data_AF-A0AAU6AX93-F1
#
_entry.id   AF-A0AAU6AX93-F1
#
_cell.length_a   1.000
_cell.length_b   1.000
_cell.length_c   1.000
_cell.angle_alpha   90.00
_cell.angle_beta   90.00
_cell.angle_gamma   90.00
#
_symmetry.space_group_name_H-M   'P 1'
#
loop_
_entity.id
_entity.type
_entity.pdbx_description
1 polymer ?
#
loop_
_entity_poly.entity_id
_entity_poly.type
_entity_poly.pdbx_seq_one_letter_code
_entity_poly.pdbx_strand_id
1 'polypeptide(L)'
;MPLISSGAYDRFSATAGGPAATEYGLDSVQPFAVLREVTRPLQPVPLTFAATGAPVGLDLADVHLSRQCRAMMRRTADPELPMHVLAWWWDLGGGGPHVVGARDEAEEKLWSLEVDAEGTRTSHADLRLVPPRELVAGVAVRVILWQTPGVPAAQVTEEVEEAMRHTKLNGMLDLLRGLSGTSMHTVGLVREAAGALGGEIAPVLRGLCTDYLDFYEGLYPVADLTEPEWAVRGFHSGLRIRRTS
;
A
#
# COMPACT_ATOMS: atom_id res chain seq x y z
N MET A 1 -4.71 -16.37 -2.57
CA MET A 1 -5.82 -15.51 -3.03
C MET A 1 -5.30 -14.52 -4.06
N PRO A 2 -6.10 -14.12 -5.06
CA PRO A 2 -5.71 -13.07 -6.00
C PRO A 2 -5.57 -11.73 -5.26
N LEU A 3 -4.52 -10.97 -5.57
CA LEU A 3 -4.33 -9.61 -5.08
C LEU A 3 -5.28 -8.68 -5.84
N ILE A 4 -6.09 -7.89 -5.12
CA ILE A 4 -6.93 -6.87 -5.74
C ILE A 4 -6.12 -5.60 -5.86
N SER A 5 -5.66 -5.28 -7.07
CA SER A 5 -4.87 -4.07 -7.31
C SER A 5 -5.71 -2.96 -7.96
N SER A 6 -5.65 -1.75 -7.40
CA SER A 6 -6.04 -0.51 -8.08
C SER A 6 -4.80 0.29 -8.45
N GLY A 7 -4.81 0.89 -9.64
CA GLY A 7 -3.68 1.67 -10.14
C GLY A 7 -2.51 0.81 -10.65
N ALA A 8 -1.37 1.44 -10.91
CA ALA A 8 -0.18 0.77 -11.42
C ALA A 8 1.08 1.52 -11.01
N TYR A 9 2.13 0.78 -10.64
CA TYR A 9 3.43 1.34 -10.27
C TYR A 9 4.05 2.14 -11.44
N ASP A 10 3.80 1.72 -12.68
CA ASP A 10 4.28 2.42 -13.88
C ASP A 10 3.64 3.82 -14.08
N ARG A 11 2.61 4.17 -13.30
CA ARG A 11 2.02 5.51 -13.28
C ARG A 11 2.69 6.46 -12.27
N PHE A 12 3.54 5.95 -11.37
CA PHE A 12 4.33 6.81 -10.50
C PHE A 12 5.23 7.71 -11.35
N SER A 13 5.54 8.90 -10.84
CA SER A 13 6.02 9.99 -11.69
C SER A 13 7.35 10.58 -11.23
N ALA A 14 8.16 10.98 -12.20
CA ALA A 14 9.44 11.66 -12.03
C ALA A 14 9.70 12.62 -13.18
N THR A 15 10.74 13.44 -13.03
CA THR A 15 11.33 14.22 -14.11
C THR A 15 12.68 13.59 -14.47
N ALA A 16 13.00 13.52 -15.76
CA ALA A 16 14.34 13.11 -16.20
C ALA A 16 15.33 14.26 -16.00
N GLY A 17 16.57 13.93 -15.66
CA GLY A 17 17.66 14.88 -15.49
C GLY A 17 18.79 14.69 -16.49
N GLY A 18 19.72 15.64 -16.47
CA GLY A 18 20.93 15.62 -17.29
C GLY A 18 20.73 16.11 -18.73
N PRO A 19 21.81 16.13 -19.54
CA PRO A 19 21.78 16.70 -20.89
C PRO A 19 20.75 16.02 -21.82
N ALA A 20 20.58 14.71 -21.67
CA ALA A 20 19.59 13.93 -22.40
C ALA A 20 18.14 14.34 -22.06
N ALA A 21 17.86 14.84 -20.85
CA ALA A 21 16.51 15.32 -20.55
C ALA A 21 16.18 16.55 -21.41
N THR A 22 17.10 17.50 -21.51
CA THR A 22 16.91 18.73 -22.30
C THR A 22 16.87 18.47 -23.80
N GLU A 23 17.73 17.59 -24.31
CA GLU A 23 17.77 17.26 -25.76
C GLU A 23 16.46 16.62 -26.25
N TYR A 24 15.78 15.86 -25.39
CA TYR A 24 14.56 15.12 -25.74
C TYR A 24 13.28 15.70 -25.12
N GLY A 25 13.35 16.87 -24.47
CA GLY A 25 12.18 17.55 -23.89
C GLY A 25 11.53 16.81 -22.70
N LEU A 26 12.34 16.14 -21.87
CA LEU A 26 11.91 15.35 -20.70
C LEU A 26 12.03 16.11 -19.36
N ASP A 27 12.07 17.42 -19.44
CA ASP A 27 12.22 18.38 -18.34
C ASP A 27 10.91 18.64 -17.56
N SER A 28 9.84 17.91 -17.90
CA SER A 28 8.56 17.89 -17.18
C SER A 28 8.33 16.57 -16.45
N VAL A 29 7.42 16.59 -15.47
CA VAL A 29 7.00 15.38 -14.74
C VAL A 29 6.29 14.42 -15.69
N GLN A 30 6.76 13.18 -15.73
CA GLN A 30 6.25 12.11 -16.58
C GLN A 30 6.06 10.82 -15.79
N PRO A 31 5.08 9.97 -16.15
CA PRO A 31 4.97 8.62 -15.59
C PRO A 31 6.19 7.75 -15.94
N PHE A 32 6.51 6.78 -15.08
CA PHE A 32 7.58 5.81 -15.32
C PHE A 32 7.40 5.02 -16.61
N ALA A 33 6.16 4.72 -17.03
CA ALA A 33 5.90 4.09 -18.32
C ALA A 33 6.47 4.89 -19.49
N VAL A 34 6.27 6.21 -19.48
CA VAL A 34 6.74 7.13 -20.52
C VAL A 34 8.25 7.27 -20.45
N LEU A 35 8.77 7.54 -19.25
CA LEU A 35 10.21 7.68 -19.03
C LEU A 35 10.96 6.43 -19.48
N ARG A 36 10.49 5.23 -19.11
CA ARG A 36 11.10 3.96 -19.51
C ARG A 36 11.20 3.80 -21.02
N GLU A 37 10.17 4.20 -21.75
CA GLU A 37 10.13 4.06 -23.21
C GLU A 37 11.05 5.07 -23.89
N VAL A 38 10.94 6.35 -23.53
CA VAL A 38 11.70 7.43 -24.18
C VAL A 38 13.18 7.38 -23.82
N THR A 39 13.51 7.01 -22.58
CA THR A 39 14.92 6.97 -22.11
C THR A 39 15.60 5.63 -22.34
N ARG A 40 14.93 4.65 -22.96
CA ARG A 40 15.50 3.31 -23.23
C ARG A 40 16.87 3.33 -23.93
N PRO A 41 17.10 4.16 -24.97
CA PRO A 41 18.40 4.19 -25.65
C PRO A 41 19.45 5.07 -24.94
N LEU A 42 19.05 5.81 -23.88
CA LEU A 42 19.86 6.85 -23.24
C LEU A 42 20.28 6.48 -21.80
N GLN A 43 20.07 5.22 -21.39
CA GLN A 43 20.37 4.79 -20.03
C GLN A 43 21.89 4.84 -19.73
N PRO A 44 22.32 5.29 -18.53
CA PRO A 44 21.47 5.71 -17.41
C PRO A 44 20.99 7.17 -17.52
N VAL A 45 19.69 7.39 -17.29
CA VAL A 45 19.12 8.74 -17.14
C VAL A 45 18.81 8.97 -15.66
N PRO A 46 19.39 10.00 -15.02
CA PRO A 46 19.06 10.34 -13.64
C PRO A 46 17.61 10.82 -13.57
N LEU A 47 16.92 10.45 -12.49
CA LEU A 47 15.53 10.76 -12.23
C LEU A 47 15.43 11.56 -10.94
N THR A 48 14.55 12.54 -10.97
CA THR A 48 14.09 13.28 -9.79
C THR A 48 12.62 12.98 -9.60
N PHE A 49 12.27 12.28 -8.52
CA PHE A 49 10.88 11.93 -8.24
C PHE A 49 10.03 13.18 -7.99
N ALA A 50 8.82 13.19 -8.54
CA ALA A 50 7.86 14.25 -8.23
C ALA A 50 7.35 14.06 -6.80
N ALA A 51 7.10 15.13 -6.07
CA ALA A 51 6.53 15.07 -4.73
C ALA A 51 5.25 15.89 -4.63
N THR A 52 4.40 15.56 -3.66
CA THR A 52 3.21 16.35 -3.37
C THR A 52 3.59 17.74 -2.88
N GLY A 53 2.97 18.80 -3.40
CA GLY A 53 3.26 20.18 -2.98
C GLY A 53 2.80 20.53 -1.56
N ALA A 54 2.03 19.66 -0.90
CA ALA A 54 1.58 19.79 0.48
C ALA A 54 1.48 18.39 1.13
N PRO A 55 1.51 18.28 2.47
CA PRO A 55 1.28 17.02 3.14
C PRO A 55 -0.05 16.35 2.72
N VAL A 56 0.00 15.05 2.50
CA VAL A 56 -1.16 14.21 2.17
C VAL A 56 -1.16 13.01 3.09
N GLY A 57 -2.31 12.74 3.71
CA GLY A 57 -2.59 11.50 4.42
C GLY A 57 -3.68 10.70 3.72
N LEU A 58 -3.77 9.41 4.02
CA LEU A 58 -4.79 8.52 3.49
C LEU A 58 -5.49 7.78 4.64
N ASP A 59 -6.82 7.77 4.60
CA ASP A 59 -7.68 7.14 5.60
C ASP A 59 -8.52 6.04 4.97
N LEU A 60 -8.66 4.90 5.65
CA LEU A 60 -9.68 3.90 5.34
C LEU A 60 -11.01 4.37 5.92
N ALA A 61 -11.86 4.92 5.06
CA ALA A 61 -13.17 5.42 5.45
C ALA A 61 -14.18 4.29 5.60
N ASP A 62 -14.16 3.30 4.69
CA ASP A 62 -15.18 2.25 4.66
C ASP A 62 -14.63 0.91 4.16
N VAL A 63 -15.24 -0.18 4.63
CA VAL A 63 -15.02 -1.56 4.18
C VAL A 63 -16.38 -2.18 3.94
N HIS A 64 -16.63 -2.60 2.71
CA HIS A 64 -17.87 -3.24 2.32
C HIS A 64 -17.63 -4.70 1.96
N LEU A 65 -18.33 -5.63 2.60
CA LEU A 65 -18.31 -7.04 2.26
C LEU A 65 -19.55 -7.41 1.46
N SER A 66 -19.36 -7.89 0.23
CA SER A 66 -20.46 -8.38 -0.60
C SER A 66 -21.18 -9.55 0.08
N ARG A 67 -22.43 -9.79 -0.34
CA ARG A 67 -23.21 -10.94 0.14
C ARG A 67 -22.52 -12.29 -0.11
N GLN A 68 -21.73 -12.40 -1.18
CA GLN A 68 -20.94 -13.60 -1.48
C GLN A 68 -19.77 -13.76 -0.50
N CYS A 69 -19.06 -12.68 -0.16
CA CYS A 69 -18.05 -12.68 0.90
C CYS A 69 -18.63 -13.21 2.20
N ARG A 70 -19.81 -12.72 2.60
CA ARG A 70 -20.49 -13.18 3.83
C ARG A 70 -20.85 -14.66 3.80
N ALA A 71 -21.31 -15.16 2.65
CA ALA A 71 -21.63 -16.57 2.50
C ALA A 71 -20.37 -17.46 2.53
N MET A 72 -19.24 -16.98 2.00
CA MET A 72 -17.93 -17.62 2.09
C MET A 72 -17.40 -17.57 3.53
N MET A 73 -17.48 -16.41 4.17
CA MET A 73 -17.13 -16.21 5.56
C MET A 73 -17.86 -17.19 6.46
N ARG A 74 -19.17 -17.36 6.33
CA ARG A 74 -19.90 -18.38 7.13
C ARG A 74 -19.36 -19.82 6.99
N ARG A 75 -18.56 -20.11 5.96
CA ARG A 75 -17.93 -21.41 5.74
C ARG A 75 -16.48 -21.48 6.21
N THR A 76 -15.76 -20.36 6.22
CA THR A 76 -14.31 -20.30 6.46
C THR A 76 -13.92 -19.42 7.64
N ALA A 77 -14.63 -18.31 7.85
CA ALA A 77 -14.48 -17.37 8.94
C ALA A 77 -15.43 -17.70 10.10
N ASP A 78 -14.97 -17.49 11.33
CA ASP A 78 -15.81 -17.65 12.52
C ASP A 78 -16.71 -16.41 12.66
N PRO A 79 -18.05 -16.56 12.65
CA PRO A 79 -18.97 -15.44 12.79
C PRO A 79 -18.94 -14.78 14.18
N GLU A 80 -18.40 -15.47 15.20
CA GLU A 80 -18.30 -14.95 16.58
C GLU A 80 -16.99 -14.20 16.84
N LEU A 81 -16.04 -14.23 15.90
CA LEU A 81 -14.76 -13.54 16.03
C LEU A 81 -14.76 -12.19 15.30
N PRO A 82 -14.14 -11.14 15.89
CA PRO A 82 -13.95 -9.88 15.20
C PRO A 82 -13.04 -10.06 13.99
N MET A 83 -13.34 -9.36 12.89
CA MET A 83 -12.43 -9.24 11.76
C MET A 83 -11.48 -8.07 12.01
N HIS A 84 -10.18 -8.28 11.83
CA HIS A 84 -9.16 -7.25 12.04
C HIS A 84 -8.64 -6.70 10.71
N VAL A 85 -8.24 -5.43 10.75
CA VAL A 85 -7.55 -4.73 9.67
C VAL A 85 -6.07 -4.63 10.01
N LEU A 86 -5.23 -5.05 9.08
CA LEU A 86 -3.80 -4.78 9.08
C LEU A 86 -3.46 -4.12 7.75
N ALA A 87 -2.63 -3.10 7.75
CA ALA A 87 -2.20 -2.46 6.51
C ALA A 87 -0.72 -2.06 6.56
N TRP A 88 -0.18 -1.77 5.39
CA TRP A 88 1.11 -1.14 5.28
C TRP A 88 1.18 -0.31 4.02
N TRP A 89 2.13 0.61 4.00
CA TRP A 89 2.33 1.49 2.87
C TRP A 89 3.79 1.86 2.68
N TRP A 90 4.12 2.33 1.50
CA TRP A 90 5.44 2.87 1.17
C TRP A 90 5.34 3.82 -0.02
N ASP A 91 6.32 4.71 -0.15
CA ASP A 91 6.51 5.59 -1.30
C ASP A 91 7.98 5.53 -1.77
N LEU A 92 8.35 6.32 -2.77
CA LEU A 92 9.75 6.38 -3.23
C LEU A 92 10.59 7.44 -2.51
N GLY A 93 10.09 7.98 -1.38
CA GLY A 93 10.83 8.89 -0.52
C GLY A 93 11.82 8.17 0.40
N GLY A 94 11.67 6.84 0.49
CA GLY A 94 12.51 5.95 1.29
C GLY A 94 12.06 5.82 2.74
N GLY A 95 12.86 5.13 3.56
CA GLY A 95 12.54 4.85 4.97
C GLY A 95 11.72 3.58 5.18
N GLY A 96 11.72 2.68 4.19
CA GLY A 96 11.09 1.37 4.29
C GLY A 96 9.57 1.37 4.19
N PRO A 97 8.94 0.19 4.15
CA PRO A 97 7.50 0.07 4.35
C PRO A 97 7.09 0.34 5.80
N HIS A 98 5.97 1.03 5.96
CA HIS A 98 5.38 1.36 7.25
C HIS A 98 4.15 0.50 7.51
N VAL A 99 4.13 -0.23 8.62
CA VAL A 99 2.98 -1.04 9.05
C VAL A 99 2.06 -0.22 9.94
N VAL A 100 0.76 -0.36 9.72
CA VAL A 100 -0.31 0.24 10.52
C VAL A 100 -1.35 -0.82 10.86
N GLY A 101 -1.81 -0.82 12.10
CA GLY A 101 -2.63 -1.87 12.69
C GLY A 101 -2.83 -1.58 14.16
N ALA A 102 -3.53 -2.46 14.87
CA ALA A 102 -3.66 -2.38 16.32
C ALA A 102 -2.26 -2.40 16.98
N ARG A 103 -2.01 -1.51 17.94
CA ARG A 103 -0.75 -1.49 18.71
C ARG A 103 -0.89 -2.02 20.12
N ASP A 104 -2.10 -2.00 20.65
CA ASP A 104 -2.43 -2.55 21.96
C ASP A 104 -3.91 -2.95 22.00
N GLU A 105 -4.35 -3.46 23.16
CA GLU A 105 -5.74 -3.87 23.39
C GLU A 105 -6.74 -2.70 23.27
N ALA A 106 -6.31 -1.45 23.53
CA ALA A 106 -7.18 -0.28 23.44
C ALA A 106 -7.45 0.11 21.97
N GLU A 107 -6.44 0.00 21.12
CA GLU A 107 -6.55 0.24 19.68
C GLU A 107 -7.20 -0.93 18.92
N GLU A 108 -7.19 -2.14 19.47
CA GLU A 108 -7.73 -3.32 18.80
C GLU A 108 -9.18 -3.12 18.35
N LYS A 109 -10.02 -2.46 19.16
CA LYS A 109 -11.41 -2.17 18.80
C LYS A 109 -11.53 -1.24 17.59
N LEU A 110 -10.61 -0.29 17.44
CA LEU A 110 -10.60 0.63 16.30
C LEU A 110 -10.25 -0.11 15.01
N TRP A 111 -9.26 -1.00 15.08
CA TRP A 111 -8.78 -1.82 13.96
C TRP A 111 -9.56 -3.13 13.78
N SER A 112 -10.63 -3.32 14.54
CA SER A 112 -11.58 -4.41 14.39
C SER A 112 -12.84 -3.93 13.68
N LEU A 113 -13.43 -4.81 12.90
CA LEU A 113 -14.60 -4.57 12.09
C LEU A 113 -15.75 -5.40 12.65
N GLU A 114 -16.75 -4.70 13.16
CA GLU A 114 -18.09 -5.25 13.29
C GLU A 114 -18.74 -5.23 11.91
N VAL A 115 -19.31 -6.37 11.53
CA VAL A 115 -20.02 -6.53 10.26
C VAL A 115 -21.50 -6.60 10.58
N ASP A 116 -22.25 -5.60 10.12
CA ASP A 116 -23.70 -5.61 10.28
C ASP A 116 -24.39 -6.67 9.39
N ALA A 117 -25.71 -6.78 9.51
CA ALA A 117 -26.50 -7.72 8.70
C ALA A 117 -26.38 -7.48 7.18
N GLU A 118 -26.01 -6.26 6.78
CA GLU A 118 -25.88 -5.80 5.40
C GLU A 118 -24.47 -6.01 4.84
N GLY A 119 -23.50 -6.37 5.70
CA GLY A 119 -22.11 -6.63 5.37
C GLY A 119 -21.23 -5.40 5.29
N THR A 120 -21.68 -4.28 5.84
CA THR A 120 -20.90 -3.05 5.85
C THR A 120 -20.14 -2.96 7.16
N ARG A 121 -18.94 -2.39 7.11
CA ARG A 121 -18.23 -1.94 8.31
C ARG A 121 -19.11 -0.93 9.04
N THR A 122 -19.58 -1.30 10.21
CA THR A 122 -20.13 -0.36 11.19
C THR A 122 -19.01 0.07 12.12
N SER A 123 -18.09 0.90 11.61
CA SER A 123 -17.08 1.54 12.47
C SER A 123 -17.50 2.96 12.84
N HIS A 124 -17.04 3.40 14.00
CA HIS A 124 -17.24 4.75 14.54
C HIS A 124 -16.20 5.80 14.08
N ALA A 125 -15.13 5.42 13.35
CA ALA A 125 -14.11 6.36 12.84
C ALA A 125 -13.30 5.84 11.64
N ASP A 126 -12.75 6.78 10.84
CA ASP A 126 -11.78 6.53 9.77
C ASP A 126 -10.46 5.96 10.33
N LEU A 127 -9.82 4.99 9.65
CA LEU A 127 -8.50 4.47 10.06
C LEU A 127 -7.39 5.16 9.29
N ARG A 128 -6.43 5.76 9.99
CA ARG A 128 -5.27 6.40 9.36
C ARG A 128 -4.35 5.34 8.76
N LEU A 129 -4.33 5.24 7.43
CA LEU A 129 -3.44 4.34 6.70
C LEU A 129 -2.08 5.01 6.49
N VAL A 130 -2.08 6.26 6.05
CA VAL A 130 -0.88 7.07 5.80
C VAL A 130 -1.00 8.39 6.57
N PRO A 131 -0.09 8.70 7.51
CA PRO A 131 -0.09 9.98 8.21
C PRO A 131 0.18 11.13 7.22
N PRO A 132 -0.32 12.37 7.48
CA PRO A 132 -0.04 13.51 6.61
C PRO A 132 1.46 13.74 6.45
N ARG A 133 1.96 13.58 5.23
CA ARG A 133 3.38 13.83 4.88
C ARG A 133 3.53 14.16 3.41
N GLU A 134 4.70 14.64 3.05
CA GLU A 134 5.09 14.72 1.64
C GLU A 134 5.27 13.29 1.09
N LEU A 135 4.54 13.00 0.02
CA LEU A 135 4.61 11.71 -0.68
C LEU A 135 5.43 11.87 -1.95
N VAL A 136 6.29 10.90 -2.23
CA VAL A 136 7.28 10.95 -3.32
C VAL A 136 6.98 9.88 -4.39
N ALA A 137 6.85 10.32 -5.63
CA ALA A 137 6.46 9.62 -6.87
C ALA A 137 5.05 9.00 -6.87
N GLY A 138 4.62 8.45 -5.74
CA GLY A 138 3.31 7.85 -5.51
C GLY A 138 3.35 7.04 -4.21
N VAL A 139 2.19 6.63 -3.71
CA VAL A 139 2.10 5.79 -2.52
C VAL A 139 1.45 4.46 -2.87
N ALA A 140 2.08 3.38 -2.44
CA ALA A 140 1.51 2.05 -2.44
C ALA A 140 0.93 1.78 -1.07
N VAL A 141 -0.32 1.31 -1.01
CA VAL A 141 -1.00 0.93 0.23
C VAL A 141 -1.54 -0.47 0.06
N ARG A 142 -1.27 -1.35 1.02
CA ARG A 142 -1.85 -2.68 1.05
C ARG A 142 -2.62 -2.88 2.34
N VAL A 143 -3.81 -3.46 2.24
CA VAL A 143 -4.72 -3.73 3.36
C VAL A 143 -5.10 -5.21 3.36
N ILE A 144 -5.05 -5.82 4.53
CA ILE A 144 -5.45 -7.19 4.81
C ILE A 144 -6.63 -7.18 5.78
N LEU A 145 -7.62 -8.00 5.44
CA LEU A 145 -8.71 -8.37 6.33
C LEU A 145 -8.51 -9.81 6.78
N TRP A 146 -8.50 -10.04 8.09
CA TRP A 146 -8.17 -11.35 8.67
C TRP A 146 -8.92 -11.61 9.98
N GLN A 147 -8.92 -12.87 10.41
CA GLN A 147 -9.46 -13.31 11.71
C GLN A 147 -8.52 -14.32 12.37
N THR A 148 -8.55 -14.38 13.70
CA THR A 148 -7.89 -15.46 14.45
C THR A 148 -8.55 -15.73 15.81
N PRO A 149 -8.73 -17.00 16.21
CA PRO A 149 -9.08 -17.36 17.58
C PRO A 149 -7.79 -17.44 18.42
N GLY A 150 -7.33 -16.29 18.93
CA GLY A 150 -6.37 -16.30 20.05
C GLY A 150 -4.97 -15.75 19.80
N VAL A 151 -4.70 -15.14 18.64
CA VAL A 151 -3.50 -14.27 18.48
C VAL A 151 -3.94 -12.81 18.56
N PRO A 152 -3.45 -12.01 19.52
CA PRO A 152 -3.80 -10.59 19.62
C PRO A 152 -3.43 -9.82 18.35
N ALA A 153 -4.28 -8.88 17.92
CA ALA A 153 -4.04 -8.09 16.71
C ALA A 153 -2.75 -7.24 16.79
N ALA A 154 -2.41 -6.79 18.00
CA ALA A 154 -1.15 -6.11 18.28
C ALA A 154 0.07 -6.97 17.96
N GLN A 155 0.06 -8.23 18.40
CA GLN A 155 1.14 -9.18 18.11
C GLN A 155 1.30 -9.41 16.60
N VAL A 156 0.19 -9.55 15.86
CA VAL A 156 0.26 -9.70 14.39
C VAL A 156 0.86 -8.47 13.73
N THR A 157 0.50 -7.27 14.19
CA THR A 157 1.05 -6.01 13.67
C THR A 157 2.56 -5.93 13.92
N GLU A 158 3.02 -6.27 15.12
CA GLU A 158 4.44 -6.26 15.49
C GLU A 158 5.27 -7.28 14.69
N GLU A 159 4.79 -8.52 14.56
CA GLU A 159 5.49 -9.58 13.84
C GLU A 159 5.57 -9.27 12.33
N VAL A 160 4.52 -8.70 11.75
CA VAL A 160 4.54 -8.27 10.34
C VAL A 160 5.48 -7.08 10.16
N GLU A 161 5.48 -6.11 11.08
CA GLU A 161 6.42 -5.00 11.04
C GLU A 161 7.87 -5.47 11.13
N GLU A 162 8.16 -6.41 12.03
CA GLU A 162 9.49 -7.01 12.14
C GLU A 162 9.89 -7.74 10.87
N ALA A 163 8.99 -8.56 10.31
CA ALA A 163 9.23 -9.23 9.04
C ALA A 163 9.53 -8.23 7.91
N MET A 164 8.79 -7.12 7.85
CA MET A 164 8.96 -6.10 6.82
C MET A 164 10.33 -5.40 6.90
N ARG A 165 10.91 -5.20 8.09
CA ARG A 165 12.25 -4.63 8.26
C ARG A 165 13.34 -5.41 7.53
N HIS A 166 13.16 -6.73 7.41
CA HIS A 166 14.14 -7.63 6.77
C HIS A 166 13.86 -7.89 5.29
N THR A 167 12.86 -7.23 4.71
CA THR A 167 12.47 -7.47 3.31
C THR A 167 13.44 -6.85 2.31
N LYS A 168 13.49 -7.44 1.10
CA LYS A 168 14.24 -6.82 -0.02
C LYS A 168 13.71 -5.41 -0.31
N LEU A 169 12.40 -5.19 -0.19
CA LEU A 169 11.81 -3.88 -0.44
C LEU A 169 12.33 -2.84 0.55
N ASN A 170 12.42 -3.17 1.84
CA ASN A 170 12.97 -2.26 2.85
C ASN A 170 14.38 -1.80 2.47
N GLY A 171 15.28 -2.75 2.15
CA GLY A 171 16.64 -2.43 1.72
C GLY A 171 16.71 -1.58 0.44
N MET A 172 15.81 -1.80 -0.52
CA MET A 172 15.77 -0.99 -1.75
C MET A 172 15.25 0.43 -1.51
N LEU A 173 14.25 0.60 -0.64
CA LEU A 173 13.73 1.92 -0.27
C LEU A 173 14.74 2.71 0.57
N ASP A 174 15.47 2.05 1.45
CA ASP A 174 16.56 2.67 2.21
C ASP A 174 17.73 3.07 1.30
N LEU A 175 18.06 2.24 0.30
CA LEU A 175 19.04 2.59 -0.73
C LEU A 175 18.61 3.85 -1.49
N LEU A 176 17.34 3.94 -1.92
CA LEU A 176 16.83 5.12 -2.63
C LEU A 176 17.04 6.40 -1.83
N ARG A 177 16.81 6.37 -0.52
CA ARG A 177 16.99 7.54 0.37
C ARG A 177 18.42 8.08 0.37
N GLY A 178 19.41 7.20 0.18
CA GLY A 178 20.83 7.56 0.18
C GLY A 178 21.39 8.01 -1.17
N LEU A 179 20.64 7.85 -2.26
CA LEU A 179 21.11 8.18 -3.60
C LEU A 179 20.85 9.64 -3.95
N SER A 180 21.87 10.34 -4.46
CA SER A 180 21.74 11.70 -5.01
C SER A 180 21.15 11.76 -6.42
N GLY A 181 20.83 10.58 -6.99
CA GLY A 181 20.15 10.43 -8.27
C GLY A 181 19.71 8.98 -8.48
N THR A 182 18.47 8.79 -8.93
CA THR A 182 17.90 7.45 -9.17
C THR A 182 17.83 7.18 -10.67
N SER A 183 17.90 5.92 -11.11
CA SER A 183 17.71 5.55 -12.53
C SER A 183 16.46 4.68 -12.72
N MET A 184 16.02 4.51 -13.97
CA MET A 184 14.94 3.56 -14.29
C MET A 184 15.30 2.13 -13.90
N HIS A 185 16.58 1.75 -13.91
CA HIS A 185 17.02 0.44 -13.42
C HIS A 185 16.73 0.27 -11.93
N THR A 186 17.08 1.27 -11.11
CA THR A 186 16.81 1.26 -9.66
C THR A 186 15.31 1.22 -9.37
N VAL A 187 14.50 1.98 -10.10
CA VAL A 187 13.03 1.93 -10.04
C VAL A 187 12.52 0.51 -10.37
N GLY A 188 13.11 -0.15 -11.36
CA GLY A 188 12.84 -1.55 -11.68
C GLY A 188 13.11 -2.51 -10.52
N LEU A 189 14.24 -2.34 -9.82
CA LEU A 189 14.59 -3.16 -8.64
C LEU A 189 13.60 -2.98 -7.49
N VAL A 190 13.12 -1.76 -7.25
CA VAL A 190 12.09 -1.47 -6.24
C VAL A 190 10.77 -2.14 -6.63
N ARG A 191 10.36 -2.05 -7.89
CA ARG A 191 9.17 -2.74 -8.40
C ARG A 191 9.25 -4.25 -8.20
N GLU A 192 10.39 -4.86 -8.51
CA GLU A 192 10.61 -6.29 -8.31
C GLU A 192 10.52 -6.67 -6.83
N ALA A 193 11.16 -5.89 -5.95
CA ALA A 193 11.12 -6.12 -4.51
C ALA A 193 9.69 -5.96 -3.94
N ALA A 194 8.94 -4.97 -4.42
CA ALA A 194 7.53 -4.78 -4.07
C ALA A 194 6.65 -5.96 -4.51
N GLY A 195 6.91 -6.52 -5.70
CA GLY A 195 6.24 -7.73 -6.18
C GLY A 195 6.55 -8.97 -5.33
N ALA A 196 7.78 -9.08 -4.81
CA ALA A 196 8.21 -10.19 -3.96
C ALA A 196 7.71 -10.11 -2.52
N LEU A 197 7.41 -8.90 -2.02
CA LEU A 197 7.01 -8.63 -0.63
C LEU A 197 5.91 -9.57 -0.13
N GLY A 198 4.89 -9.86 -0.94
CA GLY A 198 3.80 -10.75 -0.55
C GLY A 198 4.28 -12.17 -0.20
N GLY A 199 5.29 -12.68 -0.93
CA GLY A 199 5.89 -13.98 -0.65
C GLY A 199 6.79 -13.97 0.59
N GLU A 200 7.44 -12.84 0.88
CA GLU A 200 8.31 -12.66 2.06
C GLU A 200 7.51 -12.61 3.37
N ILE A 201 6.34 -11.96 3.38
CA ILE A 201 5.49 -11.82 4.58
C ILE A 201 4.49 -12.98 4.76
N ALA A 202 4.18 -13.73 3.69
CA ALA A 202 3.18 -14.80 3.73
C ALA A 202 3.46 -15.91 4.77
N PRO A 203 4.71 -16.31 5.07
CA PRO A 203 4.98 -17.28 6.13
C PRO A 203 4.58 -16.77 7.52
N VAL A 204 4.89 -15.50 7.83
CA VAL A 204 4.56 -14.87 9.11
C VAL A 204 3.06 -14.78 9.29
N LEU A 205 2.39 -14.23 8.28
CA LEU A 205 0.94 -14.18 8.27
C LEU A 205 0.34 -15.58 8.49
N ARG A 206 0.83 -16.62 7.79
CA ARG A 206 0.25 -17.98 7.89
C ARG A 206 0.48 -18.65 9.24
N GLY A 207 1.52 -18.23 9.96
CA GLY A 207 1.79 -18.70 11.32
C GLY A 207 0.87 -18.08 12.37
N LEU A 208 0.35 -16.87 12.10
CA LEU A 208 -0.38 -16.05 13.07
C LEU A 208 -1.90 -15.94 12.78
N CYS A 209 -2.26 -15.98 11.51
CA CYS A 209 -3.63 -15.83 11.03
C CYS A 209 -4.14 -17.17 10.52
N THR A 210 -5.32 -17.56 10.96
CA THR A 210 -5.99 -18.80 10.53
C THR A 210 -6.79 -18.60 9.26
N ASP A 211 -7.43 -17.43 9.11
CA ASP A 211 -8.28 -17.13 7.96
C ASP A 211 -8.04 -15.72 7.39
N TYR A 212 -7.79 -15.65 6.07
CA TYR A 212 -7.75 -14.41 5.31
C TYR A 212 -9.04 -14.23 4.53
N LEU A 213 -9.61 -13.03 4.60
CA LEU A 213 -10.80 -12.71 3.85
C LEU A 213 -10.49 -12.02 2.53
N ASP A 214 -9.60 -11.02 2.55
CA ASP A 214 -9.25 -10.30 1.32
C ASP A 214 -7.90 -9.57 1.40
N PHE A 215 -7.31 -9.32 0.23
CA PHE A 215 -6.07 -8.56 0.07
C PHE A 215 -6.27 -7.43 -0.94
N TYR A 216 -6.05 -6.20 -0.48
CA TYR A 216 -6.16 -5.01 -1.31
C TYR A 216 -4.82 -4.36 -1.49
N GLU A 217 -4.52 -3.92 -2.70
CA GLU A 217 -3.40 -3.07 -3.03
C GLU A 217 -3.89 -1.87 -3.84
N GLY A 218 -3.50 -0.68 -3.42
CA GLY A 218 -3.72 0.55 -4.16
C GLY A 218 -2.39 1.21 -4.45
N LEU A 219 -2.18 1.59 -5.72
CA LEU A 219 -1.03 2.32 -6.19
C LEU A 219 -1.52 3.70 -6.65
N TYR A 220 -1.20 4.73 -5.87
CA TYR A 220 -1.71 6.09 -6.04
C TYR A 220 -0.58 7.04 -6.45
N PRO A 221 -0.44 7.37 -7.74
CA PRO A 221 0.55 8.34 -8.21
C PRO A 221 0.30 9.72 -7.60
N VAL A 222 1.36 10.47 -7.29
CA VAL A 222 1.22 11.83 -6.73
C VAL A 222 0.43 12.78 -7.63
N ALA A 223 0.54 12.61 -8.95
CA ALA A 223 -0.22 13.37 -9.94
C ALA A 223 -1.74 13.14 -9.84
N ASP A 224 -2.15 11.96 -9.35
CA ASP A 224 -3.55 11.54 -9.27
C ASP A 224 -4.13 11.72 -7.84
N LEU A 225 -3.30 12.09 -6.85
CA LEU A 225 -3.72 12.39 -5.46
C LEU A 225 -4.52 13.71 -5.33
N THR A 226 -5.25 14.10 -6.37
CA THR A 226 -6.17 15.23 -6.37
C THR A 226 -7.59 14.80 -5.99
N GLU A 227 -7.95 13.54 -6.26
CA GLU A 227 -9.25 12.99 -5.90
C GLU A 227 -9.39 12.95 -4.37
N PRO A 228 -10.56 13.33 -3.82
CA PRO A 228 -10.77 13.31 -2.38
C PRO A 228 -11.00 11.89 -1.85
N GLU A 229 -11.39 10.95 -2.70
CA GLU A 229 -11.80 9.62 -2.29
C GLU A 229 -11.69 8.61 -3.45
N TRP A 230 -11.23 7.40 -3.13
CA TRP A 230 -11.09 6.28 -4.06
C TRP A 230 -11.87 5.07 -3.55
N ALA A 231 -12.61 4.42 -4.44
CA ALA A 231 -13.21 3.13 -4.16
C ALA A 231 -12.37 2.01 -4.81
N VAL A 232 -11.79 1.14 -3.98
CA VAL A 232 -11.11 -0.07 -4.44
C VAL A 232 -12.07 -1.23 -4.30
N ARG A 233 -12.40 -1.89 -5.42
CA ARG A 233 -13.30 -3.05 -5.40
C ARG A 233 -12.53 -4.34 -5.62
N GLY A 234 -12.68 -5.23 -4.65
CA GLY A 234 -12.31 -6.62 -4.73
C GLY A 234 -13.35 -7.50 -5.38
N PHE A 235 -13.03 -8.80 -5.41
CA PHE A 235 -13.95 -9.81 -5.92
C PHE A 235 -15.14 -10.01 -4.97
N HIS A 236 -14.87 -9.91 -3.67
CA HIS A 236 -15.87 -10.17 -2.63
C HIS A 236 -16.02 -9.03 -1.64
N SER A 237 -15.06 -8.11 -1.55
CA SER A 237 -15.22 -6.92 -0.71
C SER A 237 -14.75 -5.64 -1.42
N GLY A 238 -14.93 -4.47 -0.82
CA GLY A 238 -14.41 -3.21 -1.33
C GLY A 238 -13.99 -2.27 -0.21
N LEU A 239 -13.05 -1.39 -0.50
CA LEU A 239 -12.57 -0.35 0.41
C LEU A 239 -12.87 1.03 -0.16
N ARG A 240 -13.07 1.98 0.74
CA ARG A 240 -13.10 3.41 0.42
C ARG A 240 -11.91 4.07 1.11
N ILE A 241 -10.98 4.59 0.33
CA ILE A 241 -9.83 5.35 0.82
C ILE A 241 -10.09 6.83 0.61
N ARG A 242 -9.97 7.62 1.67
CA ARG A 242 -10.15 9.07 1.64
C ARG A 242 -8.81 9.77 1.74
N ARG A 243 -8.63 10.81 0.92
CA ARG A 243 -7.51 11.73 1.04
C ARG A 243 -7.74 12.69 2.20
N THR A 244 -6.72 12.91 3.00
CA THR A 244 -6.70 13.92 4.07
C THR A 244 -5.51 14.86 3.90
N SER A 245 -5.66 16.08 4.40
CA SER A 245 -4.61 17.11 4.50
C SER A 245 -3.95 17.08 5.87
#